data_AF-A0A365ZWN5-F1
#
_entry.id   AF-A0A365ZWN5-F1
#
_cell.length_a   1.000
_cell.length_b   1.000
_cell.length_c   1.000
_cell.angle_alpha   90.00
_cell.angle_beta   90.00
_cell.angle_gamma   90.00
#
_symmetry.space_group_name_H-M   'P 1'
#
loop_
_entity.id
_entity.type
_entity.pdbx_description
1 polymer ?
#
loop_
_entity_poly.entity_id
_entity_poly.type
_entity_poly.pdbx_seq_one_letter_code
_entity_poly.pdbx_strand_id
1 'polypeptide(L)'
;AGAHISPALATDLHAMQAHLITVEPSNGFSDARHRVYWCEGAEYCEGAEYVGEPADAIESERREWVPLADIPTLISRGEIRAANTTAALLLLHHTRSG
;
A
#
# COMPACT_ATOMS: atom_id res chain seq x y z
N ALA A 1 -27.67 -25.12 -9.70
CA ALA A 1 -28.05 -24.72 -8.33
C ALA A 1 -27.19 -23.53 -7.97
N GLY A 2 -27.78 -22.33 -7.92
CA GLY A 2 -27.04 -21.10 -7.63
C GLY A 2 -26.61 -21.08 -6.17
N ALA A 3 -25.30 -20.97 -5.94
CA ALA A 3 -24.78 -20.82 -4.59
C ALA A 3 -25.27 -19.47 -4.04
N HIS A 4 -26.22 -19.54 -3.11
CA HIS A 4 -26.61 -18.42 -2.27
C HIS A 4 -25.42 -18.07 -1.39
N ILE A 5 -24.70 -17.01 -1.77
CA ILE A 5 -23.72 -16.38 -0.88
C ILE A 5 -24.53 -15.73 0.24
N SER A 6 -24.29 -16.17 1.48
CA SER A 6 -24.97 -15.63 2.66
C SER A 6 -24.68 -14.13 2.81
N PRO A 7 -25.66 -13.29 3.20
CA PRO A 7 -25.47 -11.85 3.36
C PRO A 7 -24.41 -11.48 4.42
N ALA A 8 -24.03 -12.41 5.31
CA ALA A 8 -22.91 -12.23 6.24
C ALA A 8 -21.53 -12.17 5.56
N LEU A 9 -21.36 -12.82 4.39
CA LEU A 9 -20.14 -12.72 3.57
C LEU A 9 -20.11 -11.45 2.70
N ALA A 10 -21.25 -10.77 2.53
CA ALA A 10 -21.30 -9.52 1.77
C ALA A 10 -20.81 -8.31 2.59
N THR A 11 -20.84 -8.40 3.93
CA THR A 11 -20.31 -7.36 4.82
C THR A 11 -18.77 -7.36 4.87
N ASP A 12 -18.13 -8.47 4.48
CA ASP A 12 -16.68 -8.66 4.53
C ASP A 12 -15.93 -8.10 3.31
N LEU A 13 -16.65 -7.52 2.34
CA LEU A 13 -16.04 -6.79 1.22
C LEU A 13 -15.44 -5.44 1.64
N HIS A 14 -15.57 -4.98 2.89
CA HIS A 14 -14.98 -3.71 3.33
C HIS A 14 -13.48 -3.78 3.66
N ALA A 15 -12.82 -4.95 3.54
CA ALA A 15 -11.36 -5.03 3.45
C ALA A 15 -10.83 -4.61 2.05
N MET A 16 -11.69 -4.05 1.19
CA MET A 16 -11.34 -3.41 -0.07
C MET A 16 -10.54 -2.12 0.17
N GLN A 17 -9.27 -2.14 -0.24
CA GLN A 17 -8.39 -0.98 -0.47
C GLN A 17 -8.93 0.38 0.02
N ALA A 18 -8.59 0.75 1.25
CA ALA A 18 -8.99 2.02 1.83
C ALA A 18 -8.11 3.15 1.30
N HIS A 19 -8.74 4.28 0.92
CA HIS A 19 -8.01 5.50 0.56
C HIS A 19 -7.19 5.97 1.76
N LEU A 20 -5.89 6.21 1.55
CA LEU A 20 -4.98 6.65 2.59
C LEU A 20 -4.72 8.15 2.49
N ILE A 21 -4.24 8.59 1.31
CA ILE A 21 -3.86 9.99 1.08
C ILE A 21 -3.92 10.32 -0.41
N THR A 22 -4.25 11.56 -0.74
CA THR A 22 -4.02 12.13 -2.07
C THR A 22 -2.99 13.24 -1.92
N VAL A 23 -1.94 13.19 -2.73
CA VAL A 23 -0.88 14.20 -2.75
C VAL A 23 -0.65 14.70 -4.17
N GLU A 24 -0.24 15.97 -4.29
CA GLU A 24 0.24 16.56 -5.54
C GLU A 24 1.75 16.79 -5.38
N PRO A 25 2.61 15.86 -5.82
CA PRO A 25 4.03 15.83 -5.42
C PRO A 25 4.88 16.92 -6.08
N SER A 26 4.37 17.54 -7.15
CA SER A 26 5.11 18.50 -7.97
C SER A 26 4.34 19.81 -8.14
N ASN A 27 3.72 20.30 -7.07
CA ASN A 27 2.97 21.56 -7.09
C ASN A 27 3.81 22.74 -7.58
N GLY A 28 3.22 23.54 -8.46
CA GLY A 28 3.90 24.61 -9.19
C GLY A 28 4.54 24.17 -10.50
N PHE A 29 4.65 22.85 -10.76
CA PHE A 29 5.04 22.29 -12.06
C PHE A 29 3.91 21.47 -12.69
N SER A 30 3.19 20.68 -11.90
CA SER A 30 2.09 19.84 -12.35
C SER A 30 0.97 19.80 -11.31
N ASP A 31 -0.26 19.63 -11.76
CA ASP A 31 -1.48 19.37 -10.97
C ASP A 31 -1.78 17.86 -10.84
N ALA A 32 -0.83 16.99 -11.21
CA ALA A 32 -0.99 15.55 -11.11
C ALA A 32 -1.23 15.10 -9.67
N ARG A 33 -2.32 14.35 -9.48
CA ARG A 33 -2.73 13.81 -8.17
C ARG A 33 -2.38 12.35 -8.04
N HIS A 34 -1.57 12.03 -7.05
CA HIS A 34 -1.20 10.68 -6.69
C HIS A 34 -2.11 10.23 -5.54
N ARG A 35 -3.01 9.28 -5.82
CA ARG A 35 -3.93 8.69 -4.84
C ARG A 35 -3.32 7.40 -4.34
N VAL A 36 -3.05 7.33 -3.04
CA VAL A 36 -2.50 6.13 -2.39
C VAL A 36 -3.59 5.43 -1.61
N TYR A 37 -3.67 4.12 -1.78
CA TYR A 37 -4.61 3.23 -1.11
C TYR A 37 -3.82 2.19 -0.30
N TRP A 38 -4.44 1.64 0.74
CA TRP A 38 -3.86 0.58 1.57
C TRP A 38 -4.88 -0.54 1.78
N CYS A 39 -4.43 -1.77 1.95
CA CYS A 39 -5.26 -2.94 2.26
C CYS A 39 -4.73 -3.63 3.52
N GLU A 40 -5.62 -4.30 4.24
CA GLU A 40 -5.28 -5.13 5.40
C GLU A 40 -5.31 -6.61 4.99
N GLY A 41 -4.32 -7.38 5.42
CA GLY A 41 -4.21 -8.83 5.14
C GLY A 41 -3.65 -9.16 3.75
N ALA A 42 -2.63 -10.03 3.72
CA ALA A 42 -2.04 -10.52 2.47
C ALA A 42 -3.05 -11.30 1.60
N GLU A 43 -4.06 -11.90 2.24
CA GLU A 43 -5.15 -12.64 1.59
C GLU A 43 -6.19 -11.74 0.89
N TYR A 44 -6.32 -10.47 1.32
CA TYR A 44 -7.26 -9.49 0.74
C TYR A 44 -6.60 -8.52 -0.24
N CYS A 45 -5.27 -8.43 -0.23
CA CYS A 45 -4.50 -7.85 -1.31
C CYS A 45 -4.25 -8.95 -2.35
N GLU A 46 -5.20 -9.20 -3.27
CA GLU A 46 -5.05 -10.22 -4.33
C GLU A 46 -3.68 -10.05 -5.05
N GLY A 47 -2.75 -10.99 -4.85
CA GLY A 47 -1.37 -10.91 -5.35
C GLY A 47 -0.29 -10.49 -4.34
N ALA A 48 -0.61 -10.28 -3.05
CA ALA A 48 0.36 -10.08 -1.97
C ALA A 48 0.96 -11.40 -1.45
N GLU A 49 1.16 -12.35 -2.35
CA GLU A 49 1.98 -13.53 -2.12
C GLU A 49 3.30 -13.33 -2.86
N TYR A 50 4.40 -13.77 -2.27
CA TYR A 50 5.65 -13.82 -3.03
C TYR A 50 5.54 -14.92 -4.09
N VAL A 51 5.19 -14.53 -5.30
CA VAL A 51 5.00 -15.45 -6.44
C VAL A 51 6.27 -15.66 -7.28
N GLY A 52 7.41 -15.10 -6.84
CA GLY A 52 8.71 -15.20 -7.50
C GLY A 52 9.29 -13.84 -7.94
N GLU A 53 10.42 -13.91 -8.63
CA GLU A 53 11.13 -12.72 -9.12
C GLU A 53 10.33 -11.98 -10.21
N PRO A 54 10.47 -10.64 -10.33
CA PRO A 54 9.83 -9.87 -11.39
C PRO A 54 10.17 -10.45 -12.77
N ALA A 55 9.14 -10.72 -13.59
CA ALA A 55 9.33 -11.11 -14.98
C ALA A 55 9.99 -9.98 -15.80
N ASP A 56 9.79 -8.73 -15.36
CA ASP A 56 10.45 -7.54 -15.88
C ASP A 56 11.21 -6.85 -14.75
N ALA A 57 12.54 -6.83 -14.85
CA ALA A 57 13.44 -6.22 -13.86
C ALA A 57 13.49 -4.68 -13.95
N ILE A 58 12.87 -4.08 -14.97
CA ILE A 58 12.95 -2.63 -15.21
C ILE A 58 12.02 -1.85 -14.28
N GLU A 59 10.82 -2.37 -14.00
CA GLU A 59 9.80 -1.64 -13.22
C GLU A 59 9.80 -1.96 -11.72
N SER A 60 10.57 -2.95 -11.27
CA SER A 60 10.63 -3.34 -9.85
C SER A 60 11.96 -4.01 -9.51
N GLU A 61 12.93 -3.22 -9.06
CA GLU A 61 14.25 -3.72 -8.71
C GLU A 61 14.29 -4.51 -7.39
N ARG A 62 13.35 -4.27 -6.45
CA ARG A 62 13.31 -4.94 -5.13
C ARG A 62 11.89 -5.02 -4.59
N ARG A 63 11.48 -6.19 -4.09
CA ARG A 63 10.23 -6.41 -3.35
C ARG A 63 10.56 -7.07 -2.02
N GLU A 64 10.19 -6.41 -0.93
CA GLU A 64 10.54 -6.88 0.42
C GLU A 64 9.40 -6.55 1.37
N TRP A 65 9.08 -7.51 2.23
CA TRP A 65 8.19 -7.31 3.36
C TRP A 65 9.01 -6.78 4.55
N VAL A 66 8.69 -5.59 5.01
CA VAL A 66 9.33 -4.98 6.18
C VAL A 66 8.30 -4.71 7.28
N PRO A 67 8.67 -4.80 8.56
CA PRO A 67 7.78 -4.38 9.65
C PRO A 67 7.38 -2.91 9.51
N LEU A 68 6.09 -2.61 9.69
CA LEU A 68 5.60 -1.22 9.65
C LEU A 68 6.26 -0.34 10.72
N ALA A 69 6.73 -0.93 11.82
CA ALA A 69 7.46 -0.24 12.88
C ALA A 69 8.85 0.27 12.43
N ASP A 70 9.47 -0.35 11.43
CA ASP A 70 10.81 0.01 10.97
C ASP A 70 10.81 1.19 9.98
N ILE A 71 9.63 1.57 9.48
CA ILE A 71 9.45 2.62 8.46
C ILE A 71 10.16 3.95 8.81
N PRO A 72 10.02 4.53 10.02
CA PRO A 72 10.73 5.77 10.35
C PRO A 72 12.25 5.64 10.22
N THR A 73 12.81 4.49 10.63
CA THR A 73 14.24 4.23 10.54
C THR A 73 14.68 4.09 9.07
N LEU A 74 13.95 3.33 8.26
CA LEU A 74 14.26 3.15 6.84
C LEU A 74 14.23 4.47 6.06
N ILE A 75 13.25 5.34 6.36
CA ILE A 75 13.19 6.70 5.79
C ILE A 75 14.39 7.53 6.26
N SER A 76 14.72 7.51 7.55
CA SER A 76 15.83 8.30 8.10
C SER A 76 17.20 7.94 7.49
N ARG A 77 17.38 6.69 7.07
CA ARG A 77 18.57 6.19 6.38
C ARG A 77 18.58 6.48 4.88
N GLY A 78 17.48 7.00 4.35
CA GLY A 78 17.29 7.21 2.92
C GLY A 78 17.16 5.90 2.15
N GLU A 79 16.68 4.83 2.76
CA GLU A 79 16.34 3.58 2.05
C GLU A 79 14.98 3.71 1.36
N ILE A 80 14.11 4.58 1.88
CA ILE A 80 12.84 4.99 1.26
C ILE A 80 12.93 6.49 0.95
N ARG A 81 13.03 6.85 -0.33
CA ARG A 81 13.30 8.25 -0.78
C ARG A 81 12.16 8.90 -1.54
N ALA A 82 11.28 8.10 -2.15
CA ALA A 82 10.17 8.64 -2.91
C ALA A 82 9.23 9.40 -1.97
N ALA A 83 8.97 10.67 -2.27
CA ALA A 83 8.22 11.56 -1.38
C ALA A 83 6.81 11.01 -1.07
N ASN A 84 6.12 10.51 -2.11
CA ASN A 84 4.77 9.97 -2.02
C ASN A 84 4.73 8.73 -1.12
N THR A 85 5.69 7.82 -1.32
CA THR A 85 5.85 6.59 -0.53
C THR A 85 6.18 6.92 0.92
N THR A 86 7.06 7.90 1.15
CA THR A 86 7.44 8.38 2.48
C THR A 86 6.21 8.93 3.22
N ALA A 87 5.45 9.82 2.58
CA ALA A 87 4.25 10.41 3.18
C ALA A 87 3.18 9.35 3.49
N ALA A 88 2.93 8.42 2.56
CA ALA A 88 1.97 7.34 2.76
C ALA A 88 2.38 6.41 3.91
N LEU A 89 3.62 5.94 3.94
CA LEU A 89 4.08 5.00 4.96
C LEU A 89 4.13 5.64 6.35
N LEU A 90 4.49 6.92 6.48
CA LEU A 90 4.43 7.63 7.76
C LEU A 90 3.00 7.81 8.26
N LEU A 91 2.05 8.13 7.37
CA LEU A 91 0.63 8.22 7.74
C LEU A 91 0.07 6.85 8.14
N LEU A 92 0.40 5.80 7.39
CA LEU A 92 -0.01 4.44 7.72
C LEU A 92 0.58 4.00 9.06
N HIS A 93 1.88 4.22 9.27
CA HIS A 93 2.56 3.95 10.53
C HIS A 93 1.88 4.67 11.69
N HIS A 94 1.59 5.96 11.56
CA HIS A 94 0.91 6.75 12.59
C HIS A 94 -0.49 6.20 12.93
N THR A 95 -1.27 5.81 11.91
CA THR A 95 -2.66 5.37 12.07
C THR A 95 -2.80 3.92 12.54
N ARG A 96 -1.73 3.11 12.49
CA ARG A 96 -1.69 1.70 12.91
C ARG A 96 -0.84 1.44 14.15
N SER A 97 0.00 2.39 14.54
CA SER A 97 0.86 2.27 15.74
C SER A 97 0.28 3.00 16.96
N GLY A 98 -0.95 3.52 16.83
CA GLY A 98 -1.72 4.13 17.91
C GLY A 98 -2.55 3.11 18.70
#